data_AF-A0AAJ2P5I0-F1
#
_entry.id   AF-A0AAJ2P5I0-F1
#
_cell.length_a   1.000
_cell.length_b   1.000
_cell.length_c   1.000
_cell.angle_alpha   90.00
_cell.angle_beta   90.00
_cell.angle_gamma   90.00
#
_symmetry.space_group_name_H-M   'P 1'
#
loop_
_entity.id
_entity.type
_entity.pdbx_description
1 polymer ?
#
loop_
_entity_poly.entity_id
_entity_poly.type
_entity_poly.pdbx_seq_one_letter_code
_entity_poly.pdbx_strand_id
1 'polypeptide(L)'
;MITNLESRSAKIYFFIAPYFTRKVLQLISKILLLIIIIFSFVQIWQFLERIDWEIDFVSKGSFSNLTTQEITEIARSKSTSLPLWPIFISLISLVIVFGFILFFLILAQHIYLWKQFGDLKGFYKFIFTLSIIIFILSFFIVALQPAQVEQNVSVRIGQNTVTDSIFSDFPNYTKMWISLIFSFLILILQITAKSKFGALEKDKTLAKKPFETKSLEAKINKIIQKNSNS
;
A
#
# COMPACT_ATOMS: atom_id res chain seq x y z
N MET A 1 30.30 28.54 -31.24
CA MET A 1 30.77 27.40 -30.40
C MET A 1 30.03 27.32 -29.04
N ILE A 2 29.56 28.44 -28.48
CA ILE A 2 28.82 28.51 -27.20
C ILE A 2 27.40 27.92 -27.29
N THR A 3 26.71 28.09 -28.43
CA THR A 3 25.34 27.58 -28.67
C THR A 3 25.19 26.06 -28.63
N ASN A 4 26.27 25.32 -28.85
CA ASN A 4 26.24 23.85 -28.87
C ASN A 4 26.38 23.24 -27.45
N LEU A 5 26.92 24.00 -26.50
CA LEU A 5 27.06 23.59 -25.10
C LEU A 5 25.77 23.81 -24.30
N GLU A 6 25.07 24.92 -24.52
CA GLU A 6 23.73 25.16 -23.94
C GLU A 6 22.69 24.17 -24.47
N SER A 7 22.73 23.87 -25.77
CA SER A 7 21.91 22.82 -26.40
C SER A 7 22.17 21.43 -25.80
N ARG A 8 23.45 21.10 -25.52
CA ARG A 8 23.83 19.83 -24.88
C ARG A 8 23.47 19.80 -23.39
N SER A 9 23.68 20.88 -22.64
CA SER A 9 23.34 20.92 -21.21
C SER A 9 21.81 20.89 -21.00
N ALA A 10 21.05 21.61 -21.82
CA ALA A 10 19.58 21.59 -21.81
C ALA A 10 19.04 20.19 -22.13
N LYS A 11 19.63 19.50 -23.12
CA LYS A 11 19.31 18.08 -23.40
C LYS A 11 19.63 17.19 -22.19
N ILE A 12 20.82 17.29 -21.62
CA ILE A 12 21.22 16.46 -20.47
C ILE A 12 20.30 16.70 -19.26
N TYR A 13 19.95 17.96 -18.95
CA TYR A 13 18.98 18.29 -17.90
C TYR A 13 17.58 17.73 -18.21
N PHE A 14 17.13 17.84 -19.46
CA PHE A 14 15.85 17.31 -19.92
C PHE A 14 15.79 15.77 -19.87
N PHE A 15 16.92 15.07 -19.99
CA PHE A 15 16.99 13.60 -19.89
C PHE A 15 17.14 13.09 -18.45
N ILE A 16 17.98 13.74 -17.63
CA ILE A 16 18.25 13.32 -16.25
C ILE A 16 17.03 13.57 -15.35
N ALA A 17 16.38 14.74 -15.50
CA ALA A 17 15.31 15.13 -14.59
C ALA A 17 14.13 14.13 -14.61
N PRO A 18 13.55 13.72 -15.77
CA PRO A 18 12.44 12.77 -15.79
C PRO A 18 12.82 11.38 -15.28
N TYR A 19 14.04 10.92 -15.53
CA TYR A 19 14.51 9.60 -15.12
C TYR A 19 14.79 9.54 -13.61
N PHE A 20 15.43 10.58 -13.07
CA PHE A 20 15.64 10.76 -11.63
C PHE A 20 14.31 10.93 -10.89
N THR A 21 13.39 11.76 -11.41
CA THR A 21 12.05 11.92 -10.83
C THR A 21 11.33 10.58 -10.70
N ARG A 22 11.39 9.68 -11.69
CA ARG A 22 10.75 8.35 -11.57
C ARG A 22 11.34 7.49 -10.45
N LYS A 23 12.67 7.49 -10.31
CA LYS A 23 13.34 6.76 -9.23
C LYS A 23 12.87 7.26 -7.86
N VAL A 24 12.79 8.59 -7.70
CA VAL A 24 12.29 9.22 -6.48
C VAL A 24 10.82 8.86 -6.24
N LEU A 25 9.95 8.97 -7.25
CA LEU A 25 8.53 8.63 -7.12
C LEU A 25 8.31 7.16 -6.72
N GLN A 26 9.09 6.23 -7.29
CA GLN A 26 9.04 4.82 -6.90
C GLN A 26 9.62 4.57 -5.51
N LEU A 27 10.65 5.31 -5.10
CA LEU A 27 11.18 5.22 -3.74
C LEU A 27 10.12 5.65 -2.72
N ILE A 28 9.47 6.80 -2.95
CA ILE A 28 8.38 7.29 -2.11
C ILE A 28 7.24 6.26 -2.07
N SER A 29 6.84 5.70 -3.22
CA SER A 29 5.77 4.69 -3.29
C SER A 29 6.09 3.45 -2.44
N LYS A 30 7.35 2.98 -2.43
CA LYS A 30 7.79 1.85 -1.58
C LYS A 30 7.70 2.18 -0.09
N ILE A 31 8.13 3.38 0.31
CA ILE A 31 8.06 3.82 1.70
C ILE A 31 6.61 3.89 2.17
N LEU A 32 5.73 4.53 1.39
CA LEU A 32 4.30 4.59 1.69
C LEU A 32 3.68 3.19 1.79
N LEU A 33 4.02 2.29 0.87
CA LEU A 33 3.52 0.93 0.87
C LEU A 33 3.99 0.13 2.10
N LEU A 34 5.23 0.32 2.52
CA LEU A 34 5.75 -0.31 3.73
C LEU A 34 4.98 0.17 4.98
N ILE A 35 4.69 1.47 5.05
CA ILE A 35 3.88 2.03 6.16
C ILE A 35 2.47 1.42 6.16
N ILE A 36 1.81 1.29 4.99
CA ILE A 36 0.50 0.64 4.87
C ILE A 36 0.54 -0.79 5.42
N ILE A 37 1.56 -1.57 5.07
CA ILE A 37 1.72 -2.95 5.54
C ILE A 37 1.89 -2.97 7.07
N ILE A 38 2.76 -2.13 7.63
CA ILE A 38 2.97 -2.03 9.07
C ILE A 38 1.68 -1.65 9.79
N PHE A 39 0.96 -0.64 9.29
CA PHE A 39 -0.32 -0.22 9.86
C PHE A 39 -1.38 -1.32 9.79
N SER A 40 -1.38 -2.11 8.71
CA SER A 40 -2.29 -3.25 8.56
C SER A 40 -2.03 -4.30 9.65
N PHE A 41 -0.77 -4.63 9.94
CA PHE A 41 -0.43 -5.54 11.04
C PHE A 41 -0.86 -4.98 12.39
N VAL A 42 -0.58 -3.70 12.66
CA VAL A 42 -0.97 -3.06 13.92
C VAL A 42 -2.49 -3.08 14.09
N GLN A 43 -3.26 -2.83 13.02
CA GLN A 43 -4.72 -2.83 13.09
C GLN A 43 -5.29 -4.21 13.43
N ILE A 44 -4.65 -5.32 13.02
CA ILE A 44 -5.08 -6.67 13.41
C ILE A 44 -5.07 -6.82 14.94
N TRP A 45 -3.97 -6.43 15.58
CA TRP A 45 -3.84 -6.48 17.03
C TRP A 45 -4.86 -5.60 17.73
N GLN A 46 -5.02 -4.35 17.27
CA GLN A 46 -5.99 -3.42 17.85
C GLN A 46 -7.43 -3.89 17.70
N PHE A 47 -7.76 -4.61 16.62
CA PHE A 47 -9.09 -5.18 16.42
C PHE A 47 -9.36 -6.34 17.38
N LEU A 48 -8.38 -7.22 17.61
CA LEU A 48 -8.49 -8.30 18.59
C LEU A 48 -8.63 -7.75 20.02
N GLU A 49 -7.77 -6.80 20.40
CA GLU A 49 -7.86 -6.11 21.69
C GLU A 49 -9.21 -5.44 21.88
N ARG A 50 -9.79 -4.88 20.80
CA ARG A 50 -11.12 -4.28 20.85
C ARG A 50 -12.21 -5.30 21.12
N ILE A 51 -12.14 -6.50 20.53
CA ILE A 51 -13.12 -7.57 20.81
C ILE A 51 -13.10 -7.93 22.30
N ASP A 52 -11.90 -8.19 22.84
CA ASP A 52 -11.75 -8.57 24.25
C ASP A 52 -12.23 -7.45 25.18
N TRP A 53 -11.89 -6.21 24.84
CA TRP A 53 -12.33 -5.03 25.57
C TRP A 53 -13.86 -4.83 25.51
N GLU A 54 -14.50 -5.04 24.36
CA GLU A 54 -15.97 -4.92 24.23
C GLU A 54 -16.69 -5.94 25.09
N ILE A 55 -16.20 -7.19 25.13
CA ILE A 55 -16.77 -8.25 25.95
C ILE A 55 -16.62 -7.88 27.44
N ASP A 56 -15.44 -7.43 27.86
CA ASP A 56 -15.20 -6.98 29.24
C ASP A 56 -16.08 -5.78 29.60
N PHE A 57 -16.17 -4.77 28.72
CA PHE A 57 -16.99 -3.56 28.91
C PHE A 57 -18.47 -3.91 29.13
N VAL A 58 -19.06 -4.76 28.28
CA VAL A 58 -20.46 -5.17 28.43
C VAL A 58 -20.66 -6.01 29.68
N SER A 59 -19.71 -6.89 30.01
CA SER A 59 -19.82 -7.77 31.19
C SER A 59 -19.84 -7.02 32.53
N LYS A 60 -19.31 -5.80 32.57
CA LYS A 60 -19.35 -4.90 33.73
C LYS A 60 -20.69 -4.19 33.91
N GLY A 61 -21.65 -4.40 33.00
CA GLY A 61 -23.01 -3.89 33.10
C GLY A 61 -23.76 -4.42 34.33
N SER A 62 -24.91 -3.84 34.60
CA SER A 62 -25.79 -4.30 35.67
C SER A 62 -26.62 -5.50 35.20
N PHE A 63 -26.22 -6.69 35.64
CA PHE A 63 -26.96 -7.93 35.43
C PHE A 63 -27.56 -8.39 36.76
N SER A 64 -28.82 -8.81 36.75
CA SER A 64 -29.49 -9.37 37.93
C SER A 64 -29.78 -10.84 37.70
N ASN A 65 -29.45 -11.69 38.68
CA ASN A 65 -29.75 -13.13 38.67
C ASN A 65 -29.17 -13.93 37.49
N LEU A 66 -28.05 -13.49 36.91
CA LEU A 66 -27.34 -14.23 35.86
C LEU A 66 -26.00 -14.77 36.38
N THR A 67 -25.63 -15.94 35.87
CA THR A 67 -24.32 -16.54 36.07
C THR A 67 -23.27 -15.83 35.21
N THR A 68 -21.98 -15.96 35.58
CA THR A 68 -20.87 -15.40 34.81
C THR A 68 -20.83 -15.89 33.36
N GLN A 69 -21.26 -17.13 33.11
CA GLN A 69 -21.31 -17.70 31.76
C GLN A 69 -22.39 -17.03 30.91
N GLU A 70 -23.59 -16.86 31.45
CA GLU A 70 -24.70 -16.17 30.75
C GLU A 70 -24.34 -14.71 30.46
N ILE A 71 -23.69 -14.01 31.39
CA ILE A 71 -23.21 -12.64 31.20
C ILE A 71 -22.20 -12.59 30.04
N THR A 72 -21.29 -13.57 29.95
CA THR A 72 -20.28 -13.62 28.89
C THR A 72 -20.90 -13.89 27.52
N GLU A 73 -21.91 -14.75 27.44
CA GLU A 73 -22.63 -15.02 26.19
C GLU A 73 -23.41 -13.79 25.71
N ILE A 74 -24.08 -13.09 26.61
CA ILE A 74 -24.74 -11.82 26.30
C ILE A 74 -23.70 -10.79 25.82
N ALA A 75 -22.57 -10.67 26.51
CA ALA A 75 -21.50 -9.74 26.13
C ALA A 75 -20.94 -10.04 24.74
N ARG A 76 -20.73 -11.31 24.39
CA ARG A 76 -20.33 -11.73 23.04
C ARG A 76 -21.38 -11.40 21.99
N SER A 77 -22.67 -11.59 22.30
CA SER A 77 -23.77 -11.28 21.38
C SER A 77 -23.93 -9.77 21.12
N LYS A 78 -23.53 -8.94 22.09
CA LYS A 78 -23.56 -7.47 22.00
C LYS A 78 -22.29 -6.86 21.39
N SER A 79 -21.19 -7.62 21.28
CA SER A 79 -19.96 -7.12 20.64
C SER A 79 -20.23 -6.82 19.16
N THR A 80 -19.89 -5.60 18.75
CA THR A 80 -19.99 -5.17 17.36
C THR A 80 -18.78 -5.59 16.53
N SER A 81 -17.63 -5.79 17.18
CA SER A 81 -16.38 -6.17 16.50
C SER A 81 -16.29 -7.68 16.23
N LEU A 82 -16.78 -8.52 17.14
CA LEU A 82 -16.70 -9.97 17.05
C LEU A 82 -17.30 -10.56 15.75
N PRO A 83 -18.54 -10.23 15.33
CA PRO A 83 -19.11 -10.78 14.10
C PRO A 83 -18.38 -10.30 12.83
N LEU A 84 -17.68 -9.16 12.89
CA LEU A 84 -16.94 -8.59 11.77
C LEU A 84 -15.55 -9.22 11.59
N TRP A 85 -15.03 -9.90 12.61
CA TRP A 85 -13.69 -10.49 12.60
C TRP A 85 -13.36 -11.32 11.35
N PRO A 86 -14.20 -12.28 10.91
CA PRO A 86 -13.86 -13.12 9.76
C PRO A 86 -13.70 -12.34 8.45
N ILE A 87 -14.54 -11.32 8.24
CA ILE A 87 -14.49 -10.47 7.04
C ILE A 87 -13.30 -9.52 7.15
N PHE A 88 -13.11 -8.90 8.31
CA PHE A 88 -11.99 -8.00 8.59
C PHE A 88 -10.64 -8.69 8.36
N ILE A 89 -10.41 -9.87 8.96
CA ILE A 89 -9.14 -10.58 8.87
C ILE A 89 -8.84 -11.03 7.42
N SER A 90 -9.88 -11.40 6.67
CA SER A 90 -9.76 -11.78 5.26
C SER A 90 -9.32 -10.60 4.40
N LEU A 91 -9.99 -9.44 4.54
CA LEU A 91 -9.68 -8.25 3.77
C LEU A 91 -8.29 -7.70 4.11
N ILE A 92 -7.95 -7.61 5.39
CA ILE A 92 -6.66 -7.05 5.82
C ILE A 92 -5.49 -7.97 5.45
N SER A 93 -5.71 -9.29 5.46
CA SER A 93 -4.73 -10.27 4.97
C SER A 93 -4.50 -10.12 3.46
N LEU A 94 -5.56 -9.88 2.66
CA LEU A 94 -5.41 -9.57 1.23
C LEU A 94 -4.62 -8.27 1.01
N VAL A 95 -4.86 -7.23 1.81
CA VAL A 95 -4.06 -5.98 1.76
C VAL A 95 -2.59 -6.26 2.02
N ILE A 96 -2.27 -7.09 3.03
CA ILE A 96 -0.89 -7.44 3.37
C ILE A 96 -0.24 -8.25 2.23
N VAL A 97 -0.89 -9.31 1.76
CA VAL A 97 -0.36 -10.19 0.70
C VAL A 97 -0.16 -9.41 -0.60
N PHE A 98 -1.18 -8.69 -1.06
CA PHE A 98 -1.07 -7.86 -2.26
C PHE A 98 -0.10 -6.70 -2.06
N GLY A 99 0.00 -6.16 -0.84
CA GLY A 99 0.99 -5.16 -0.47
C GLY A 99 2.42 -5.65 -0.67
N PHE A 100 2.76 -6.86 -0.21
CA PHE A 100 4.08 -7.45 -0.44
C PHE A 100 4.33 -7.73 -1.93
N ILE A 101 3.36 -8.30 -2.65
CA ILE A 101 3.51 -8.53 -4.10
C ILE A 101 3.76 -7.20 -4.83
N LEU A 102 2.99 -6.16 -4.52
CA LEU A 102 3.17 -4.83 -5.08
C LEU A 102 4.53 -4.25 -4.74
N PHE A 103 5.01 -4.43 -3.50
CA PHE A 103 6.32 -3.96 -3.06
C PHE A 103 7.43 -4.60 -3.90
N PHE A 104 7.40 -5.91 -4.10
CA PHE A 104 8.37 -6.60 -4.94
C PHE A 104 8.29 -6.19 -6.41
N LEU A 105 7.09 -5.96 -6.95
CA LEU A 105 6.93 -5.45 -8.32
C LEU A 105 7.53 -4.04 -8.48
N ILE A 106 7.26 -3.13 -7.54
CA ILE A 106 7.85 -1.78 -7.56
C ILE A 106 9.37 -1.87 -7.37
N LEU A 107 9.86 -2.76 -6.51
CA LEU A 107 11.30 -2.98 -6.33
C LEU A 107 11.97 -3.48 -7.60
N ALA A 108 11.38 -4.49 -8.27
CA ALA A 108 11.87 -5.00 -9.54
C ALA A 108 11.89 -3.88 -10.59
N GLN A 109 10.81 -3.12 -10.73
CA GLN A 109 10.74 -1.97 -11.64
C GLN A 109 11.83 -0.94 -11.34
N HIS A 110 12.08 -0.68 -10.06
CA HIS A 110 13.13 0.23 -9.61
C HIS A 110 14.52 -0.27 -10.02
N ILE A 111 14.82 -1.56 -9.82
CA ILE A 111 16.09 -2.16 -10.25
C ILE A 111 16.26 -2.09 -11.77
N TYR A 112 15.20 -2.38 -12.55
CA TYR A 112 15.23 -2.26 -14.01
C TYR A 112 15.51 -0.83 -14.48
N LEU A 113 14.92 0.18 -13.82
CA LEU A 113 15.25 1.58 -14.06
C LEU A 113 16.71 1.92 -13.72
N TRP A 114 17.37 1.21 -12.81
CA TRP A 114 18.80 1.44 -12.58
C TRP A 114 19.68 0.80 -13.67
N LYS A 115 19.25 -0.34 -14.22
CA LYS A 115 20.00 -1.07 -15.23
C LYS A 115 19.72 -0.62 -16.68
N GLN A 116 18.88 0.40 -16.90
CA GLN A 116 18.49 0.92 -18.22
C GLN A 116 17.89 -0.12 -19.19
N PHE A 117 17.38 -1.25 -18.70
CA PHE A 117 16.82 -2.31 -19.54
C PHE A 117 15.33 -2.11 -19.83
N GLY A 118 14.99 -2.07 -21.13
CA GLY A 118 13.78 -2.65 -21.71
C GLY A 118 12.41 -2.03 -21.39
N ASP A 119 11.41 -2.44 -22.18
CA ASP A 119 10.03 -1.97 -22.11
C ASP A 119 9.35 -2.36 -20.80
N LEU A 120 9.05 -1.37 -19.96
CA LEU A 120 8.45 -1.52 -18.62
C LEU A 120 6.91 -1.51 -18.64
N LYS A 121 6.27 -1.51 -19.83
CA LYS A 121 4.80 -1.43 -19.96
C LYS A 121 4.05 -2.54 -19.24
N GLY A 122 4.56 -3.77 -19.30
CA GLY A 122 3.94 -4.93 -18.65
C GLY A 122 3.86 -4.75 -17.13
N PHE A 123 4.99 -4.43 -16.50
CA PHE A 123 5.09 -4.18 -15.05
C PHE A 123 4.13 -3.08 -14.59
N TYR A 124 4.03 -2.00 -15.36
CA TYR A 124 3.18 -0.88 -14.97
C TYR A 124 1.70 -1.27 -14.86
N LYS A 125 1.18 -2.07 -15.79
CA LYS A 125 -0.22 -2.50 -15.75
C LYS A 125 -0.51 -3.29 -14.47
N PHE A 126 0.36 -4.23 -14.11
CA PHE A 126 0.21 -5.01 -12.87
C PHE A 126 0.33 -4.14 -11.61
N ILE A 127 1.32 -3.26 -11.55
CA ILE A 127 1.53 -2.33 -10.43
C ILE A 127 0.29 -1.44 -10.24
N PHE A 128 -0.24 -0.88 -11.32
CA PHE A 128 -1.42 -0.02 -11.28
C PHE A 128 -2.67 -0.80 -10.83
N THR A 129 -2.95 -1.96 -11.44
CA THR A 129 -4.10 -2.79 -11.05
C THR A 129 -4.04 -3.21 -9.59
N LEU A 130 -2.87 -3.66 -9.12
CA LEU A 130 -2.71 -4.11 -7.74
C LEU A 130 -2.79 -2.94 -6.74
N SER A 131 -2.30 -1.76 -7.12
CA SER A 131 -2.48 -0.53 -6.32
C SER A 131 -3.97 -0.17 -6.17
N ILE A 132 -4.76 -0.32 -7.25
CA ILE A 132 -6.22 -0.08 -7.19
C ILE A 132 -6.89 -1.09 -6.26
N ILE A 133 -6.54 -2.37 -6.37
CA ILE A 133 -7.10 -3.42 -5.52
C ILE A 133 -6.81 -3.11 -4.05
N ILE A 134 -5.58 -2.75 -3.70
CA ILE A 134 -5.21 -2.37 -2.32
C ILE A 134 -6.01 -1.16 -1.83
N PHE A 135 -6.19 -0.14 -2.68
CA PHE A 135 -7.01 1.03 -2.34
C PHE A 135 -8.47 0.64 -2.05
N ILE A 136 -9.08 -0.18 -2.92
CA ILE A 136 -10.45 -0.66 -2.74
C ILE A 136 -10.59 -1.50 -1.47
N LEU A 137 -9.67 -2.43 -1.23
CA LEU A 137 -9.67 -3.25 -0.01
C LEU A 137 -9.50 -2.40 1.25
N SER A 138 -8.60 -1.42 1.22
CA SER A 138 -8.40 -0.47 2.34
C SER A 138 -9.67 0.34 2.62
N PHE A 139 -10.38 0.75 1.57
CA PHE A 139 -11.66 1.44 1.70
C PHE A 139 -12.70 0.56 2.39
N PHE A 140 -12.84 -0.71 1.98
CA PHE A 140 -13.76 -1.63 2.64
C PHE A 140 -13.41 -1.91 4.09
N ILE A 141 -12.11 -2.01 4.44
CA ILE A 141 -11.70 -2.19 5.84
C ILE A 141 -12.12 -0.98 6.68
N VAL A 142 -11.93 0.23 6.17
CA VAL A 142 -12.37 1.47 6.85
C VAL A 142 -13.91 1.51 6.97
N ALA A 143 -14.63 1.11 5.93
CA ALA A 143 -16.09 1.05 5.95
C ALA A 143 -16.64 -0.01 6.94
N LEU A 144 -15.85 -1.05 7.23
CA LEU A 144 -16.16 -2.08 8.24
C LEU A 144 -15.77 -1.67 9.67
N GLN A 145 -15.55 -0.39 9.93
CA GLN A 145 -15.30 0.10 11.29
C GLN A 145 -16.47 -0.30 12.21
N PRO A 146 -16.23 -1.02 13.32
CA PRO A 146 -17.28 -1.40 14.25
C PRO A 146 -17.95 -0.18 14.87
N ALA A 147 -19.24 -0.31 15.17
CA ALA A 147 -20.01 0.69 15.88
C ALA A 147 -19.62 0.75 17.38
N GLN A 148 -20.25 1.67 18.11
CA GLN A 148 -20.14 1.70 19.57
C GLN A 148 -20.96 0.53 20.15
N VAL A 149 -20.47 0.00 21.27
CA VAL A 149 -21.18 -1.01 22.06
C VAL A 149 -21.88 -0.33 23.24
N GLU A 150 -23.06 -0.83 23.56
CA GLU A 150 -23.90 -0.33 24.65
C GLU A 150 -23.77 -1.20 25.91
N GLN A 151 -23.55 -0.55 27.05
CA GLN A 151 -23.56 -1.15 28.38
C GLN A 151 -24.74 -0.57 29.19
N ASN A 152 -25.53 -1.44 29.80
CA ASN A 152 -26.63 -1.02 30.65
C ASN A 152 -26.15 -0.92 32.10
N VAL A 153 -26.39 0.21 32.75
CA VAL A 153 -26.06 0.45 34.17
C VAL A 153 -27.33 0.76 34.92
N SER A 154 -27.56 0.06 36.04
CA SER A 154 -28.74 0.24 36.87
C SER A 154 -28.36 0.82 38.22
N VAL A 155 -28.98 1.94 38.58
CA VAL A 155 -28.82 2.60 39.88
C VAL A 155 -30.13 2.51 40.64
N ARG A 156 -30.06 2.13 41.92
CA ARG A 156 -31.22 2.08 42.80
C ARG A 156 -31.42 3.45 43.45
N ILE A 157 -32.53 4.12 43.13
CA ILE A 157 -32.91 5.42 43.70
C ILE A 157 -34.17 5.20 44.54
N GLY A 158 -34.01 5.10 45.86
CA GLY A 158 -35.09 4.73 46.78
C GLY A 158 -35.56 3.29 46.55
N GLN A 159 -36.84 3.10 46.23
CA GLN A 159 -37.42 1.78 45.90
C GLN A 159 -37.37 1.44 44.41
N ASN A 160 -37.04 2.41 43.54
CA ASN A 160 -37.04 2.22 42.10
C ASN A 160 -35.63 1.92 41.59
N THR A 161 -35.54 1.04 40.59
CA THR A 161 -34.32 0.81 39.81
C THR A 161 -34.42 1.59 38.52
N VAL A 162 -33.49 2.51 38.29
CA VAL A 162 -33.39 3.25 37.02
C VAL A 162 -32.24 2.63 36.23
N THR A 163 -32.50 2.24 34.99
CA THR A 163 -31.50 1.73 34.06
C THR A 163 -31.18 2.81 33.03
N ASP A 164 -29.89 3.09 32.86
CA ASP A 164 -29.35 3.99 31.85
C ASP A 164 -28.36 3.24 30.96
N SER A 165 -28.10 3.78 29.77
CA SER A 165 -27.26 3.18 28.75
C SER A 165 -25.99 4.01 28.53
N ILE A 166 -24.83 3.39 28.75
CA ILE A 166 -23.52 3.98 28.51
C ILE A 166 -22.96 3.40 27.21
N PHE A 167 -22.58 4.27 26.28
CA PHE A 167 -21.96 3.88 25.01
C PHE A 167 -20.43 3.91 25.12
N SER A 168 -19.79 2.91 24.53
CA SER A 168 -18.33 2.88 24.38
C SER A 168 -17.82 3.98 23.45
N ASP A 169 -16.54 4.35 23.56
CA ASP A 169 -15.87 5.11 22.50
C ASP A 169 -15.80 4.33 21.18
N PHE A 170 -15.71 5.05 20.05
CA PHE A 170 -15.49 4.44 18.73
C PHE A 170 -14.12 3.76 18.65
N PRO A 171 -14.01 2.62 17.95
CA PRO A 171 -12.72 1.99 17.67
C PRO A 171 -11.77 2.93 16.93
N ASN A 172 -10.49 2.94 17.30
CA ASN A 172 -9.49 3.78 16.64
C ASN A 172 -9.08 3.19 15.28
N TYR A 173 -9.53 3.83 14.21
CA TYR A 173 -9.22 3.46 12.82
C TYR A 173 -8.30 4.46 12.10
N THR A 174 -7.68 5.39 12.85
CA THR A 174 -6.85 6.47 12.29
C THR A 174 -5.74 5.92 11.38
N LYS A 175 -5.11 4.80 11.76
CA LYS A 175 -4.06 4.17 10.97
C LYS A 175 -4.59 3.66 9.62
N MET A 176 -5.78 3.08 9.60
CA MET A 176 -6.41 2.61 8.36
C MET A 176 -6.85 3.77 7.47
N TRP A 177 -7.32 4.87 8.03
CA TRP A 177 -7.58 6.11 7.28
C TRP A 177 -6.30 6.65 6.63
N ILE A 178 -5.19 6.68 7.36
CA ILE A 178 -3.89 7.08 6.80
C ILE A 178 -3.45 6.10 5.72
N SER A 179 -3.60 4.78 5.93
CA SER A 179 -3.31 3.76 4.92
C SER A 179 -4.13 3.95 3.64
N LEU A 180 -5.42 4.29 3.76
CA LEU A 180 -6.28 4.59 2.63
C LEU A 180 -5.75 5.79 1.84
N ILE A 181 -5.42 6.90 2.52
CA ILE A 181 -4.84 8.09 1.89
C ILE A 181 -3.52 7.74 1.19
N PHE A 182 -2.65 6.96 1.84
CA PHE A 182 -1.38 6.55 1.24
C PHE A 182 -1.57 5.65 0.02
N SER A 183 -2.52 4.73 0.05
CA SER A 183 -2.83 3.89 -1.11
C SER A 183 -3.34 4.72 -2.30
N PHE A 184 -4.13 5.76 -2.03
CA PHE A 184 -4.55 6.73 -3.04
C PHE A 184 -3.38 7.56 -3.58
N LEU A 185 -2.49 8.04 -2.71
CA LEU A 185 -1.27 8.75 -3.12
C LEU A 185 -0.39 7.87 -4.01
N ILE A 186 -0.24 6.58 -3.69
CA ILE A 186 0.50 5.62 -4.53
C ILE A 186 -0.10 5.59 -5.95
N LEU A 187 -1.43 5.57 -6.10
CA LEU A 187 -2.07 5.62 -7.43
C LEU A 187 -1.67 6.88 -8.21
N ILE A 188 -1.73 8.05 -7.58
CA ILE A 188 -1.32 9.32 -8.20
C ILE A 188 0.15 9.29 -8.61
N LEU A 189 1.02 8.78 -7.73
CA LEU A 189 2.45 8.64 -8.01
C LEU A 189 2.70 7.71 -9.18
N GLN A 190 1.99 6.58 -9.28
CA GLN A 190 2.10 5.67 -10.42
C GLN A 190 1.63 6.33 -11.72
N ILE A 191 0.50 7.04 -11.73
CA ILE A 191 0.01 7.75 -12.93
C ILE A 191 1.05 8.79 -13.39
N THR A 192 1.60 9.56 -12.45
CA THR A 192 2.63 10.56 -12.72
C THR A 192 3.92 9.92 -13.23
N ALA A 193 4.33 8.78 -12.69
CA ALA A 193 5.50 8.05 -13.16
C ALA A 193 5.34 7.56 -14.61
N LYS A 194 4.14 7.11 -15.01
CA LYS A 194 3.84 6.69 -16.39
C LYS A 194 3.75 7.85 -17.36
N SER A 195 3.15 8.98 -16.99
CA SER A 195 3.07 10.14 -17.88
C SER A 195 4.47 10.63 -18.26
N LYS A 196 5.43 10.58 -17.32
CA LYS A 196 6.84 10.82 -17.61
C LYS A 196 7.42 9.77 -18.56
N PHE A 197 6.97 8.51 -18.55
CA PHE A 197 7.39 7.41 -19.44
C PHE A 197 7.09 7.67 -20.92
N GLY A 198 5.88 8.13 -21.22
CA GLY A 198 5.46 8.46 -22.59
C GLY A 198 6.27 9.60 -23.22
N ALA A 199 6.87 10.48 -22.42
CA ALA A 199 7.76 11.53 -22.90
C ALA A 199 9.14 10.99 -23.35
N LEU A 200 9.64 9.90 -22.75
CA LEU A 200 10.92 9.30 -23.15
C LEU A 200 10.78 8.34 -24.36
N GLU A 201 9.64 7.68 -24.53
CA GLU A 201 9.41 6.76 -25.68
C GLU A 201 9.27 7.48 -27.02
N LYS A 202 8.77 8.72 -27.04
CA LYS A 202 8.62 9.52 -28.27
C LYS A 202 9.94 10.09 -28.78
N ASP A 203 11.03 9.98 -28.02
CA ASP A 203 12.33 10.50 -28.40
C ASP A 203 13.18 9.40 -29.07
N LYS A 204 13.32 9.48 -30.40
CA LYS A 204 14.05 8.54 -31.28
C LYS A 204 15.48 8.25 -30.83
N THR A 205 16.05 9.08 -29.97
CA THR A 205 17.42 8.96 -29.47
C THR A 205 17.60 7.78 -28.49
N LEU A 206 16.55 7.42 -27.74
CA LEU A 206 16.53 6.29 -26.77
C LEU A 206 15.96 4.98 -27.36
N ALA A 207 15.26 5.05 -28.49
CA ALA A 207 14.83 3.87 -29.25
C ALA A 207 15.98 3.22 -30.06
N LYS A 208 17.21 3.74 -29.95
CA LYS A 208 18.38 3.04 -30.46
C LYS A 208 18.61 1.81 -29.59
N LYS A 209 18.27 0.63 -30.13
CA LYS A 209 18.78 -0.65 -29.65
C LYS A 209 20.27 -0.51 -29.33
N PRO A 210 20.80 -1.16 -28.28
CA PRO A 210 22.24 -1.19 -28.05
C PRO A 210 22.91 -1.54 -29.38
N PHE A 211 23.86 -0.70 -29.82
CA PHE A 211 24.56 -0.93 -31.09
C PHE A 211 25.00 -2.39 -31.14
N GLU A 212 24.66 -3.11 -32.21
CA GLU A 212 25.08 -4.50 -32.42
C GLU A 212 26.60 -4.56 -32.56
N THR A 213 27.30 -4.58 -31.43
CA THR A 213 28.76 -4.62 -31.33
C THR A 213 29.34 -5.92 -31.84
N LYS A 214 28.56 -7.00 -31.93
CA LYS A 214 29.00 -8.29 -32.52
C LYS A 214 29.54 -8.14 -33.94
N SER A 215 28.94 -7.27 -34.75
CA SER A 215 29.40 -7.02 -36.13
C SER A 215 30.71 -6.21 -36.16
N LEU A 216 30.90 -5.33 -35.18
CA LEU A 216 32.10 -4.50 -35.02
C LEU A 216 33.26 -5.33 -34.47
N GLU A 217 32.99 -6.18 -33.48
CA GLU A 217 33.91 -7.12 -32.86
C GLU A 217 34.42 -8.15 -33.89
N ALA A 218 33.53 -8.68 -34.73
CA ALA A 218 33.92 -9.57 -35.83
C ALA A 218 34.81 -8.86 -36.88
N LYS A 219 34.57 -7.57 -37.15
CA LYS A 219 35.42 -6.78 -38.06
C LYS A 219 36.80 -6.50 -37.45
N ILE A 220 36.86 -6.16 -36.16
CA ILE A 220 38.12 -5.93 -35.44
C ILE A 220 38.95 -7.21 -35.39
N ASN A 221 38.34 -8.36 -35.06
CA ASN A 221 39.05 -9.64 -35.03
C ASN A 221 39.58 -10.06 -36.41
N LYS A 222 38.84 -9.78 -37.50
CA LYS A 222 39.34 -9.99 -38.87
C LYS A 222 40.54 -9.10 -39.22
N ILE A 223 40.55 -7.85 -38.76
CA ILE A 223 41.69 -6.93 -38.99
C ILE A 223 42.91 -7.40 -38.20
N ILE A 224 42.73 -7.82 -36.95
CA ILE A 224 43.81 -8.35 -36.11
C ILE A 224 44.42 -9.62 -36.73
N GLN A 225 43.59 -10.57 -37.18
CA GLN A 225 44.07 -11.79 -37.85
C GLN A 225 44.77 -11.51 -39.19
N LYS A 226 44.33 -10.49 -39.93
CA LYS A 226 44.97 -10.11 -41.19
C LYS A 226 46.37 -9.52 -40.97
N ASN A 227 46.56 -8.77 -39.88
CA ASN A 227 47.84 -8.16 -39.54
C ASN A 227 48.78 -9.10 -38.76
N SER A 228 48.28 -10.20 -38.18
CA SER A 228 49.13 -11.21 -37.52
C SER A 228 49.72 -12.23 -38.50
N ASN A 229 49.18 -12.30 -39.72
CA ASN A 229 49.56 -13.27 -40.76
C ASN A 229 50.37 -12.61 -41.90
N SER A 230 50.80 -11.36 -41.72
CA SER A 230 51.77 -10.64 -42.56
C SER A 230 53.09 -10.49 -41.81
#